data_AF-A0A165MHC3-F1
#
_entry.id   AF-A0A165MHC3-F1
#
_cell.length_a   1.000
_cell.length_b   1.000
_cell.length_c   1.000
_cell.angle_alpha   90.00
_cell.angle_beta   90.00
_cell.angle_gamma   90.00
#
_symmetry.space_group_name_H-M   'P 1'
#
loop_
_entity.id
_entity.type
_entity.pdbx_description
1 polymer ?
#
loop_
_entity_poly.entity_id
_entity_poly.type
_entity_poly.pdbx_seq_one_letter_code
_entity_poly.pdbx_strand_id
1 'polypeptide(L)'
;MNMKDAYKQKAEAELELARVKVSEFKARAKDFTADARIRYAKDLDELEHGVDAAKVRLKELAESGEDGWEKLKDGIDSAMHGIRKAMHDVAEKVKNLKHN
;
A
#
# COMPACT_ATOMS: atom_id res chain seq x y z
N MET A 1 8.81 0.73 25.27
CA MET A 1 8.26 0.39 23.95
C MET A 1 8.21 -1.12 23.86
N ASN A 2 7.03 -1.72 23.74
CA ASN A 2 6.90 -3.17 23.57
C ASN A 2 7.06 -3.54 22.08
N MET A 3 7.10 -4.84 21.77
CA MET A 3 7.28 -5.33 20.41
C MET A 3 6.13 -4.91 19.48
N LYS A 4 4.91 -4.86 20.02
CA LYS A 4 3.70 -4.42 19.33
C LYS A 4 3.78 -2.95 18.91
N ASP A 5 4.21 -2.06 19.79
CA ASP A 5 4.38 -0.63 19.52
C ASP A 5 5.45 -0.41 18.42
N ALA A 6 6.56 -1.15 18.51
CA ALA A 6 7.64 -1.06 17.53
C ALA A 6 7.18 -1.54 16.14
N TYR A 7 6.44 -2.64 16.11
CA TYR A 7 5.82 -3.12 14.88
C TYR A 7 4.82 -2.10 14.32
N LYS A 8 3.95 -1.54 15.17
CA LYS A 8 2.95 -0.56 14.76
C LYS A 8 3.61 0.66 14.10
N GLN A 9 4.60 1.27 14.74
CA GLN A 9 5.28 2.44 14.18
C GLN A 9 5.93 2.14 12.83
N LYS A 10 6.57 0.96 12.70
CA LYS A 10 7.16 0.53 11.43
C LYS A 10 6.10 0.37 10.34
N ALA A 11 5.00 -0.32 10.64
CA ALA A 11 3.91 -0.54 9.69
C ALA A 11 3.21 0.77 9.29
N GLU A 12 3.03 1.70 10.24
CA GLU A 12 2.47 3.04 9.97
C GLU A 12 3.35 3.81 8.97
N ALA A 13 4.67 3.83 9.20
CA ALA A 13 5.62 4.48 8.29
C ALA A 13 5.63 3.84 6.89
N GLU A 14 5.61 2.50 6.80
CA GLU A 14 5.54 1.81 5.51
C GLU A 14 4.25 2.15 4.74
N LEU A 15 3.10 2.21 5.42
CA LEU A 15 1.82 2.56 4.80
C LEU A 15 1.75 4.03 4.37
N GLU A 16 2.35 4.93 5.14
CA GLU A 16 2.43 6.34 4.75
C GLU A 16 3.28 6.51 3.49
N LEU A 17 4.44 5.85 3.42
CA LEU A 17 5.27 5.82 2.22
C LEU A 17 4.53 5.20 1.01
N ALA A 18 3.75 4.15 1.24
CA ALA A 18 2.93 3.54 0.19
C ALA A 18 1.89 4.54 -0.34
N ARG A 19 1.20 5.27 0.53
CA ARG A 19 0.22 6.28 0.14
C ARG A 19 0.81 7.44 -0.66
N VAL A 20 2.01 7.90 -0.28
CA VAL A 20 2.74 8.93 -1.03
C VAL A 20 3.05 8.45 -2.44
N LYS A 21 3.56 7.21 -2.59
CA LYS A 21 3.87 6.63 -3.90
C LYS A 21 2.62 6.42 -4.76
N VAL A 22 1.49 5.99 -4.18
CA VAL A 22 0.19 5.94 -4.89
C VAL A 22 -0.19 7.31 -5.44
N SER A 23 -0.03 8.37 -4.64
CA SER A 23 -0.33 9.74 -5.05
C SER A 23 0.59 10.20 -6.18
N GLU A 24 1.88 9.88 -6.11
CA GLU A 24 2.84 10.15 -7.18
C GLU A 24 2.45 9.44 -8.48
N PHE A 25 2.10 8.16 -8.41
CA PHE A 25 1.64 7.40 -9.57
C PHE A 25 0.36 7.97 -10.19
N LYS A 26 -0.63 8.37 -9.37
CA LYS A 26 -1.84 9.05 -9.82
C LYS A 26 -1.53 10.37 -10.54
N ALA A 27 -0.55 11.13 -10.03
CA ALA A 27 -0.12 12.36 -10.68
C ALA A 27 0.50 12.09 -12.06
N ARG A 28 1.41 11.11 -12.14
CA ARG A 28 2.09 10.70 -13.38
C ARG A 28 1.15 10.08 -14.42
N ALA A 29 0.10 9.42 -13.97
CA ALA A 29 -0.92 8.84 -14.85
C ALA A 29 -1.59 9.87 -15.76
N LYS A 30 -1.62 11.16 -15.36
CA LYS A 30 -2.25 12.23 -16.13
C LYS A 30 -1.60 12.43 -17.50
N ASP A 31 -0.32 12.07 -17.63
CA ASP A 31 0.46 12.22 -18.86
C ASP A 31 0.33 11.02 -19.81
N PHE A 32 -0.41 9.97 -19.42
CA PHE A 32 -0.56 8.78 -20.24
C PHE A 32 -1.67 8.92 -21.29
N THR A 33 -1.65 8.04 -22.30
CA THR A 33 -2.74 7.93 -23.28
C THR A 33 -4.07 7.57 -22.61
N ALA A 34 -5.20 7.88 -23.26
CA ALA A 34 -6.53 7.63 -22.69
C ALA A 34 -6.75 6.17 -22.26
N ASP A 35 -6.34 5.20 -23.09
CA ASP A 35 -6.46 3.78 -22.78
C ASP A 35 -5.56 3.34 -21.62
N ALA A 36 -4.33 3.86 -21.59
CA ALA A 36 -3.40 3.60 -20.49
C ALA A 36 -3.94 4.20 -19.18
N ARG A 37 -4.56 5.39 -19.22
CA ARG A 37 -5.20 6.03 -18.05
C ARG A 37 -6.31 5.17 -17.47
N ILE A 38 -7.19 4.59 -18.30
CA ILE A 38 -8.29 3.74 -17.81
C ILE A 38 -7.75 2.49 -17.11
N ARG A 39 -6.82 1.77 -17.75
CA ARG A 39 -6.23 0.56 -17.14
C ARG A 39 -5.48 0.87 -15.85
N TYR A 40 -4.71 1.96 -15.87
CA TYR A 40 -3.84 2.32 -14.76
C TYR A 40 -4.61 2.93 -13.58
N ALA A 41 -5.72 3.64 -13.83
CA ALA A 41 -6.61 4.14 -12.78
C ALA A 41 -7.15 2.99 -11.92
N LYS A 42 -7.58 1.89 -12.54
CA LYS A 42 -8.05 0.70 -11.82
C LYS A 42 -6.97 0.12 -10.90
N ASP A 43 -5.76 -0.10 -11.43
CA ASP A 43 -4.64 -0.63 -10.64
C ASP A 43 -4.29 0.28 -9.44
N LEU A 44 -4.37 1.61 -9.63
CA LEU A 44 -4.10 2.60 -8.60
C LEU A 44 -5.20 2.69 -7.54
N ASP A 45 -6.46 2.55 -7.93
CA ASP A 45 -7.58 2.52 -7.00
C ASP A 45 -7.51 1.25 -6.15
N GLU A 46 -7.26 0.08 -6.74
CA GLU A 46 -7.05 -1.17 -6.00
C GLU A 46 -5.89 -1.05 -5.00
N LEU A 47 -4.80 -0.39 -5.40
CA LEU A 47 -3.65 -0.15 -4.53
C LEU A 47 -3.99 0.82 -3.37
N GLU A 48 -4.73 1.90 -3.64
CA GLU A 48 -5.20 2.84 -2.62
C GLU A 48 -6.13 2.15 -1.61
N HIS A 49 -7.10 1.36 -2.10
CA HIS A 49 -7.99 0.56 -1.26
C HIS A 49 -7.20 -0.44 -0.39
N GLY A 50 -6.16 -1.06 -0.93
CA GLY A 50 -5.28 -1.95 -0.17
C GLY A 50 -4.55 -1.23 0.97
N VAL A 51 -4.00 -0.05 0.70
CA VAL A 51 -3.32 0.79 1.70
C VAL A 51 -4.29 1.22 2.80
N ASP A 52 -5.49 1.67 2.44
CA ASP A 52 -6.50 2.09 3.41
C ASP A 52 -6.99 0.92 4.27
N ALA A 53 -7.22 -0.25 3.67
CA ALA A 53 -7.59 -1.45 4.41
C ALA A 53 -6.51 -1.91 5.39
N ALA A 54 -5.23 -1.88 4.97
CA ALA A 54 -4.12 -2.19 5.86
C ALA A 54 -3.99 -1.18 7.01
N LYS A 55 -4.28 0.10 6.77
CA LYS A 55 -4.32 1.13 7.81
C LYS A 55 -5.44 0.90 8.81
N VAL A 56 -6.61 0.44 8.38
CA VAL A 56 -7.71 0.05 9.28
C VAL A 56 -7.29 -1.12 10.16
N ARG A 57 -6.72 -2.19 9.58
CA ARG A 57 -6.22 -3.35 10.35
C ARG A 57 -5.14 -2.97 11.35
N LEU A 58 -4.30 -1.99 11.02
CA LEU A 58 -3.27 -1.50 11.94
C LEU A 58 -3.85 -0.73 13.14
N LYS A 59 -5.00 -0.08 12.97
CA LYS A 59 -5.76 0.49 14.09
C LYS A 59 -6.36 -0.59 14.97
N GLU A 60 -6.95 -1.63 14.37
CA GLU A 60 -7.46 -2.80 15.11
C GLU A 60 -6.35 -3.50 15.91
N LEU A 61 -5.15 -3.61 15.33
CA LEU A 61 -3.96 -4.08 16.04
C LEU A 61 -3.68 -3.20 17.26
N ALA A 62 -3.74 -1.87 17.14
CA ALA A 62 -3.48 -0.98 18.27
C ALA A 62 -4.44 -1.25 19.45
N GLU A 63 -5.69 -1.60 19.16
CA GLU A 63 -6.74 -1.90 20.14
C GLU A 63 -6.68 -3.33 20.71
N SER A 64 -5.90 -4.23 20.10
CA SER A 64 -5.83 -5.65 20.52
C SER A 64 -5.02 -5.86 21.81
N GLY A 65 -5.30 -6.96 22.53
CA GLY A 65 -4.46 -7.41 23.65
C GLY A 65 -3.13 -8.03 23.20
N GLU A 66 -2.22 -8.27 24.16
CA GLU A 66 -0.90 -8.90 23.96
C GLU A 66 -0.99 -10.35 23.44
N ASP A 67 -2.09 -11.07 23.67
CA ASP A 67 -2.26 -12.44 23.16
C ASP A 67 -2.87 -12.48 21.73
N GLY A 68 -3.45 -11.36 21.28
CA GLY A 68 -4.19 -11.29 20.02
C GLY A 68 -3.44 -10.62 18.87
N TRP A 69 -2.37 -9.86 19.17
CA TRP A 69 -1.70 -9.03 18.18
C TRP A 69 -0.86 -9.83 17.18
N GLU A 70 -0.30 -10.98 17.56
CA GLU A 70 0.54 -11.80 16.66
C GLU A 70 -0.25 -12.31 15.44
N LYS A 71 -1.50 -12.74 15.62
CA LYS A 71 -2.36 -13.17 14.51
C LYS A 71 -2.73 -12.01 13.58
N LEU A 72 -2.99 -10.83 14.17
CA LEU A 72 -3.30 -9.62 13.40
C LEU A 72 -2.07 -9.15 12.61
N LYS A 73 -0.88 -9.23 13.21
CA LYS A 73 0.41 -8.93 12.58
C LYS A 73 0.60 -9.72 11.28
N ASP A 74 0.35 -11.03 11.28
CA ASP A 74 0.53 -11.85 10.07
C ASP A 74 -0.44 -11.46 8.94
N GLY A 75 -1.68 -11.09 9.30
CA GLY A 75 -2.65 -10.56 8.35
C GLY A 75 -2.25 -9.19 7.78
N ILE A 76 -1.63 -8.33 8.59
CA ILE A 76 -1.09 -7.02 8.17
C ILE A 76 0.14 -7.22 7.28
N ASP A 77 1.06 -8.11 7.66
CA ASP A 77 2.27 -8.41 6.89
C ASP A 77 1.93 -8.95 5.49
N SER A 78 0.91 -9.81 5.41
CA SER A 78 0.39 -10.34 4.14
C SER A 78 -0.22 -9.22 3.28
N ALA A 79 -0.99 -8.30 3.87
CA ALA A 79 -1.55 -7.16 3.16
C ALA A 79 -0.44 -6.21 2.65
N MET A 80 0.54 -5.90 3.49
CA MET A 80 1.69 -5.07 3.10
C MET A 80 2.53 -5.73 2.00
N HIS A 81 2.69 -7.05 2.02
CA HIS A 81 3.35 -7.77 0.93
C HIS A 81 2.59 -7.61 -0.40
N GLY A 82 1.27 -7.75 -0.38
CA GLY A 82 0.42 -7.50 -1.55
C GLY A 82 0.55 -6.08 -2.09
N ILE A 83 0.51 -5.07 -1.20
CA ILE A 83 0.72 -3.66 -1.53
C ILE A 83 2.08 -3.45 -2.21
N ARG A 84 3.17 -3.97 -1.61
CA ARG A 84 4.52 -3.83 -2.18
C ARG A 84 4.62 -4.45 -3.59
N LYS A 85 4.03 -5.62 -3.79
CA LYS A 85 3.99 -6.28 -5.10
C LYS A 85 3.21 -5.44 -6.12
N ALA A 86 2.00 -5.00 -5.78
CA ALA A 86 1.19 -4.17 -6.65
C ALA A 86 1.90 -2.85 -7.00
N MET A 87 2.55 -2.20 -6.04
CA MET A 87 3.37 -1.01 -6.28
C MET A 87 4.53 -1.25 -7.24
N HIS A 88 5.22 -2.38 -7.10
CA HIS A 88 6.30 -2.75 -8.00
C HIS A 88 5.77 -2.96 -9.43
N ASP A 89 4.68 -3.71 -9.58
CA ASP A 89 4.05 -3.97 -10.87
C ASP A 89 3.58 -2.66 -11.55
N VAL A 90 3.02 -1.75 -10.75
CA VAL A 90 2.60 -0.40 -11.15
C VAL A 90 3.80 0.46 -11.54
N ALA A 91 4.91 0.43 -10.80
CA ALA A 91 6.12 1.18 -11.11
C ALA A 91 6.77 0.74 -12.44
N GLU A 92 6.82 -0.57 -12.70
CA GLU A 92 7.34 -1.12 -13.96
C GLU A 92 6.48 -0.71 -15.17
N LYS A 93 5.15 -0.78 -15.04
CA LYS A 93 4.22 -0.29 -16.09
C LYS A 93 4.48 1.17 -16.45
N VAL A 94 4.67 2.02 -15.45
CA VAL A 94 4.95 3.43 -15.66
C VAL A 94 6.31 3.66 -16.33
N LYS A 95 7.33 2.89 -15.95
CA LYS A 95 8.65 2.98 -16.56
C LYS A 95 8.60 2.62 -18.05
N ASN A 96 7.82 1.60 -18.41
CA ASN A 96 7.65 1.19 -19.81
C ASN A 96 6.90 2.23 -20.65
N LEU A 97 5.93 2.94 -20.05
CA LEU A 97 5.21 4.02 -20.74
C LEU A 97 6.08 5.26 -21.01
N LYS A 98 7.17 5.48 -20.27
CA LYS A 98 8.11 6.58 -20.52
C LYS A 98 9.08 6.33 -21.69
N HIS A 99 9.19 5.10 -22.17
CA HIS A 99 10.16 4.70 -23.21
C HIS A 99 9.51 4.41 -24.57
N ASN A 100 8.19 4.59 -24.70
CA ASN A 100 7.45 4.58 -25.97
C ASN A 100 7.10 6.00 -26.37
#